data_AF-A0A2M7KA36-F1
#
_entry.id   AF-A0A2M7KA36-F1
#
_cell.length_a   1.000
_cell.length_b   1.000
_cell.length_c   1.000
_cell.angle_alpha   90.00
_cell.angle_beta   90.00
_cell.angle_gamma   90.00
#
_symmetry.space_group_name_H-M   'P 1'
#
loop_
_entity.id
_entity.type
_entity.pdbx_description
1 polymer ?
#
loop_
_entity_poly.entity_id
_entity_poly.type
_entity_poly.pdbx_seq_one_letter_code
_entity_poly.pdbx_strand_id
1 'polypeptide(L)'
;MSKIFKINRKIVLVIFIVLDLFCIAMGMGVPIFCILFGFPMGWYIAKRITINPENMNIIFRKIFVYAIITSFFTFFIMSIIWGNTISMLFMLFNPSADFKNFGIPLILYDPKLSFIGWLILMIFISPFLQLLTTIFAAYLTLLRWSRNISYHL
;
A
#
# COMPACT_ATOMS: atom_id res chain seq x y z
N MET A 1 20.90 7.43 14.80
CA MET A 1 19.95 7.08 13.71
C MET A 1 20.38 5.86 12.86
N SER A 2 21.59 5.30 12.98
CA SER A 2 22.07 4.19 12.11
C SER A 2 21.58 2.78 12.47
N LYS A 3 21.10 2.55 13.70
CA LYS A 3 20.68 1.21 14.17
C LYS A 3 19.41 0.70 13.49
N ILE A 4 18.44 1.58 13.22
CA ILE A 4 17.12 1.21 12.66
C ILE A 4 17.27 0.55 11.28
N PHE A 5 18.22 1.00 10.48
CA PHE A 5 18.44 0.45 9.14
C PHE A 5 19.28 -0.85 9.12
N LYS A 6 19.94 -1.19 10.24
CA LYS A 6 20.70 -2.44 10.43
C LYS A 6 19.85 -3.57 11.02
N ILE A 7 18.57 -3.32 11.30
CA ILE A 7 17.64 -4.34 11.83
C ILE A 7 17.55 -5.52 10.85
N ASN A 8 17.36 -6.74 11.38
CA ASN A 8 17.20 -7.95 10.57
C ASN A 8 15.99 -7.83 9.62
N ARG A 9 16.12 -8.29 8.37
CA ARG A 9 15.04 -8.31 7.36
C ARG A 9 13.77 -8.99 7.87
N LYS A 10 13.88 -10.08 8.64
CA LYS A 10 12.72 -10.78 9.21
C LYS A 10 11.93 -9.89 10.17
N ILE A 11 12.62 -9.15 11.05
CA ILE A 11 11.98 -8.24 12.01
C ILE A 11 11.29 -7.09 11.28
N VAL A 12 11.93 -6.51 10.26
CA VAL A 12 11.33 -5.46 9.43
C VAL A 12 10.03 -5.93 8.78
N LEU A 13 10.03 -7.17 8.27
CA LEU A 13 8.85 -7.77 7.65
C LEU A 13 7.72 -7.93 8.68
N VAL A 14 8.02 -8.43 9.88
CA VAL A 14 7.02 -8.54 10.97
C VAL A 14 6.44 -7.18 11.34
N ILE A 15 7.30 -6.16 11.52
CA ILE A 15 6.85 -4.79 11.82
C ILE A 15 5.95 -4.26 10.70
N PHE A 16 6.33 -4.47 9.43
CA PHE A 16 5.52 -4.09 8.29
C PHE A 16 4.15 -4.74 8.33
N ILE A 17 4.07 -6.07 8.51
CA ILE A 17 2.80 -6.81 8.59
C ILE A 17 1.90 -6.24 9.68
N VAL A 18 2.44 -6.03 10.89
CA VAL A 18 1.66 -5.53 12.02
C VAL A 18 1.12 -4.11 11.74
N LEU A 19 1.97 -3.23 11.20
CA LEU A 19 1.56 -1.86 10.86
C LEU A 19 0.57 -1.81 9.70
N ASP A 20 0.76 -2.65 8.69
CA ASP A 20 -0.13 -2.71 7.53
C ASP A 20 -1.51 -3.21 7.94
N LEU A 21 -1.59 -4.29 8.72
CA LEU A 21 -2.84 -4.78 9.31
C LEU A 21 -3.52 -3.73 10.19
N PHE A 22 -2.75 -2.97 10.97
CA PHE A 22 -3.28 -1.87 11.77
C PHE A 22 -3.85 -0.75 10.89
N CYS A 23 -3.17 -0.37 9.81
CA CYS A 23 -3.65 0.61 8.84
C CYS A 23 -4.95 0.16 8.17
N ILE A 24 -5.05 -1.13 7.84
CA ILE A 24 -6.26 -1.75 7.27
C ILE A 24 -7.41 -1.67 8.28
N ALA A 25 -7.16 -2.05 9.54
CA ALA A 25 -8.18 -2.03 10.58
C ALA A 25 -8.70 -0.61 10.89
N MET A 26 -7.83 0.41 10.85
CA MET A 26 -8.24 1.80 11.02
C MET A 26 -8.98 2.38 9.81
N GLY A 27 -8.72 1.86 8.61
CA GLY A 27 -9.25 2.37 7.35
C GLY A 27 -10.60 1.80 6.92
N MET A 28 -11.56 1.64 7.85
CA MET A 28 -12.84 0.95 7.60
C MET A 28 -13.69 1.56 6.47
N GLY A 29 -13.44 2.83 6.13
CA GLY A 29 -13.99 3.49 4.95
C GLY A 29 -13.06 3.32 3.75
N VAL A 30 -12.22 4.32 3.48
CA VAL A 30 -11.20 4.28 2.43
C VAL A 30 -9.87 3.94 3.11
N PRO A 31 -9.02 3.07 2.54
CA PRO A 31 -7.77 2.64 3.15
C PRO A 31 -6.66 3.69 2.92
N ILE A 32 -6.99 4.94 3.26
CA ILE A 32 -6.10 6.10 3.19
C ILE A 32 -4.83 5.84 4.01
N PHE A 33 -4.95 5.17 5.16
CA PHE A 33 -3.78 4.84 5.98
C PHE A 33 -2.83 3.89 5.26
N CYS A 34 -3.33 2.89 4.52
CA CYS A 34 -2.48 2.00 3.71
C CYS A 34 -1.77 2.77 2.59
N ILE A 35 -2.50 3.66 1.91
CA ILE A 35 -1.94 4.52 0.87
C ILE A 35 -0.84 5.43 1.45
N LEU A 36 -1.12 6.11 2.56
CA LEU A 36 -0.17 7.00 3.22
C LEU A 36 1.02 6.24 3.80
N PHE A 37 0.83 4.99 4.23
CA PHE A 37 1.90 4.14 4.71
C PHE A 37 2.94 3.81 3.61
N GLY A 38 2.59 3.97 2.33
CA GLY A 38 3.56 3.94 1.24
C GLY A 38 4.68 4.98 1.38
N PHE A 39 4.41 6.17 1.92
CA PHE A 39 5.43 7.20 2.12
C PHE A 39 6.56 6.78 3.08
N PRO A 40 6.29 6.43 4.36
CA PRO A 40 7.34 5.99 5.27
C PRO A 40 8.02 4.71 4.78
N MET A 41 7.29 3.82 4.10
CA MET A 41 7.88 2.60 3.55
C MET A 41 8.88 2.89 2.42
N GLY A 42 8.52 3.76 1.47
CA GLY A 42 9.40 4.16 0.38
C GLY A 42 10.67 4.86 0.87
N TRP A 43 10.52 5.76 1.84
CA TRP A 43 11.66 6.41 2.50
C TRP A 43 12.59 5.40 3.17
N TYR A 44 12.02 4.47 3.96
CA TYR A 44 12.79 3.47 4.69
C TYR A 44 13.54 2.51 3.76
N ILE A 45 12.87 2.02 2.70
CA ILE A 45 13.47 1.13 1.69
C ILE A 45 14.66 1.82 1.03
N ALA A 46 14.46 3.03 0.50
CA ALA A 46 15.51 3.77 -0.19
C ALA A 46 16.70 4.04 0.74
N LYS A 47 16.43 4.52 1.97
CA LYS A 47 17.50 4.75 2.96
C LYS A 47 18.29 3.49 3.26
N ARG A 48 17.62 2.36 3.45
CA ARG A 48 18.28 1.09 3.79
C ARG A 48 19.16 0.58 2.65
N ILE A 49 18.72 0.70 1.39
CA ILE A 49 19.49 0.28 0.21
C ILE A 49 20.71 1.19 0.02
N THR A 50 20.56 2.51 0.24
CA THR A 50 21.66 3.48 0.07
C THR A 50 22.78 3.41 1.12
N ILE A 51 22.65 2.59 2.18
CA ILE A 51 23.71 2.42 3.19
C ILE A 51 24.95 1.75 2.60
N ASN A 52 24.74 0.74 1.77
CA ASN A 52 25.78 0.08 1.00
C ASN A 52 25.40 0.25 -0.47
N PRO A 53 25.67 1.44 -1.05
CA PRO A 53 25.20 1.78 -2.37
C PRO A 53 25.83 0.84 -3.41
N GLU A 54 24.96 0.24 -4.22
CA GLU A 54 25.33 -0.52 -5.41
C GLU A 54 25.06 0.33 -6.66
N ASN A 55 25.23 -0.25 -7.85
CA ASN A 55 24.83 0.40 -9.10
C ASN A 55 23.36 0.85 -9.07
N MET A 56 23.08 2.03 -9.64
CA MET A 56 21.74 2.65 -9.64
C MET A 56 20.66 1.72 -10.21
N ASN A 57 20.97 0.95 -11.25
CA ASN A 57 20.04 -0.03 -11.82
C ASN A 57 19.60 -1.08 -10.79
N ILE A 58 20.50 -1.52 -9.91
CA ILE A 58 20.19 -2.51 -8.87
C ILE A 58 19.38 -1.85 -7.76
N ILE A 59 19.68 -0.60 -7.41
CA ILE A 59 18.91 0.19 -6.43
C ILE A 59 17.46 0.32 -6.89
N PHE A 60 17.23 0.78 -8.12
CA PHE A 60 15.87 0.93 -8.67
C PHE A 60 15.13 -0.39 -8.73
N ARG A 61 15.78 -1.47 -9.20
CA ARG A 61 15.18 -2.81 -9.23
C ARG A 61 14.76 -3.27 -7.84
N LYS A 62 15.61 -3.09 -6.82
CA LYS A 62 15.29 -3.48 -5.44
C LYS A 62 14.13 -2.68 -4.87
N ILE A 63 14.10 -1.37 -5.10
CA ILE A 63 12.98 -0.49 -4.67
C ILE A 63 11.67 -0.96 -5.31
N PHE A 64 11.68 -1.19 -6.63
CA PHE A 64 10.50 -1.62 -7.36
C PHE A 64 9.98 -2.97 -6.88
N VAL A 65 10.88 -3.96 -6.70
CA VAL A 65 10.52 -5.28 -6.17
C VAL A 65 9.95 -5.17 -4.76
N TYR A 66 10.54 -4.38 -3.88
CA TYR A 66 10.01 -4.20 -2.53
C TYR A 66 8.67 -3.48 -2.51
N ALA A 67 8.47 -2.46 -3.35
CA ALA A 67 7.19 -1.78 -3.48
C ALA A 67 6.08 -2.72 -4.00
N ILE A 68 6.40 -3.59 -4.96
CA ILE A 68 5.50 -4.66 -5.42
C ILE A 68 5.17 -5.61 -4.28
N ILE A 69 6.18 -6.12 -3.56
CA ILE A 69 5.94 -7.08 -2.47
C ILE A 69 5.03 -6.48 -1.40
N THR A 70 5.27 -5.23 -0.99
CA THR A 70 4.44 -4.57 0.04
C THR A 70 3.02 -4.32 -0.46
N SER A 71 2.85 -3.80 -1.67
CA SER A 71 1.52 -3.54 -2.24
C SER A 71 0.75 -4.83 -2.52
N PHE A 72 1.44 -5.88 -2.99
CA PHE A 72 0.84 -7.18 -3.22
C PHE A 72 0.37 -7.83 -1.91
N PHE A 73 1.14 -7.66 -0.83
CA PHE A 73 0.70 -8.09 0.49
C PHE A 73 -0.60 -7.38 0.90
N THR A 74 -0.66 -6.05 0.79
CA THR A 74 -1.88 -5.29 1.08
C THR A 74 -3.05 -5.74 0.20
N PHE A 75 -2.80 -5.91 -1.11
CA PHE A 75 -3.78 -6.43 -2.08
C PHE A 75 -4.35 -7.77 -1.65
N PHE A 76 -3.49 -8.69 -1.21
CA PHE A 76 -3.89 -10.01 -0.76
C PHE A 76 -4.76 -9.95 0.49
N ILE A 77 -4.37 -9.15 1.49
CA ILE A 77 -5.18 -8.96 2.70
C ILE A 77 -6.51 -8.28 2.39
N MET A 78 -6.53 -7.23 1.57
CA MET A 78 -7.76 -6.56 1.13
C MET A 78 -8.68 -7.51 0.37
N SER A 79 -8.11 -8.39 -0.46
CA SER A 79 -8.86 -9.43 -1.16
C SER A 79 -9.44 -10.48 -0.21
N ILE A 80 -8.77 -10.79 0.90
CA ILE A 80 -9.35 -11.70 1.91
C ILE A 80 -10.52 -11.04 2.65
N ILE A 81 -10.32 -9.81 3.12
CA ILE A 81 -11.31 -9.09 3.92
C ILE A 81 -12.54 -8.72 3.07
N TRP A 82 -12.31 -8.05 1.95
CA TRP A 82 -13.37 -7.54 1.06
C TRP A 82 -13.76 -8.53 -0.04
N GLY A 83 -12.94 -9.53 -0.34
CA GLY A 83 -13.33 -10.59 -1.29
C GLY A 83 -14.41 -11.49 -0.74
N ASN A 84 -14.53 -11.65 0.58
CA ASN A 84 -15.69 -12.36 1.14
C ASN A 84 -17.00 -11.61 0.88
N THR A 85 -16.98 -10.26 0.88
CA THR A 85 -18.13 -9.46 0.42
C THR A 85 -18.39 -9.55 -1.08
N ILE A 86 -17.46 -10.08 -1.90
CA ILE A 86 -17.74 -10.47 -3.29
C ILE A 86 -18.64 -11.72 -3.34
N SER A 87 -18.69 -12.55 -2.31
CA SER A 87 -19.73 -13.60 -2.24
C SER A 87 -21.14 -12.98 -2.18
N MET A 88 -21.30 -11.83 -1.50
CA MET A 88 -22.52 -11.02 -1.58
C MET A 88 -22.69 -10.32 -2.94
N LEU A 89 -21.62 -10.12 -3.71
CA LEU A 89 -21.71 -9.71 -5.11
C LEU A 89 -22.38 -10.79 -5.98
N PHE A 90 -22.27 -12.07 -5.63
CA PHE A 90 -23.07 -13.14 -6.26
C PHE A 90 -24.58 -12.95 -6.02
N MET A 91 -24.94 -12.24 -4.94
CA MET A 91 -26.28 -11.74 -4.64
C MET A 91 -26.68 -10.53 -5.51
N LEU A 92 -25.82 -9.96 -6.38
CA LEU A 92 -26.21 -8.94 -7.38
C LEU A 92 -27.19 -9.49 -8.42
N PHE A 93 -27.25 -10.82 -8.57
CA PHE A 93 -28.27 -11.52 -9.36
C PHE A 93 -29.55 -11.76 -8.56
N ASN A 94 -29.56 -11.42 -7.27
CA ASN A 94 -30.69 -11.53 -6.38
C ASN A 94 -31.33 -10.13 -6.20
N PRO A 95 -32.50 -9.87 -6.81
CA PRO A 95 -33.12 -8.54 -6.79
C PRO A 95 -33.54 -8.04 -5.40
N SER A 96 -33.50 -8.90 -4.39
CA SER A 96 -33.83 -8.62 -2.98
C SER A 96 -32.63 -8.25 -2.10
N ALA A 97 -31.42 -8.10 -2.66
CA ALA A 97 -30.24 -7.68 -1.90
C ALA A 97 -30.31 -6.18 -1.52
N ASP A 98 -30.20 -5.88 -0.23
CA ASP A 98 -30.28 -4.52 0.30
C ASP A 98 -28.90 -3.85 0.37
N PHE A 99 -28.51 -3.19 -0.72
CA PHE A 99 -27.26 -2.43 -0.79
C PHE A 99 -27.32 -1.06 -0.09
N LYS A 100 -28.54 -0.57 0.21
CA LYS A 100 -28.74 0.78 0.75
C LYS A 100 -28.45 0.83 2.24
N ASN A 101 -28.78 -0.24 2.96
CA ASN A 101 -28.52 -0.37 4.41
C ASN A 101 -27.16 -1.01 4.73
N PHE A 102 -26.34 -1.31 3.72
CA PHE A 102 -25.02 -1.93 3.92
C PHE A 102 -23.98 -0.99 4.56
N GLY A 103 -24.27 0.32 4.62
CA GLY A 103 -23.39 1.32 5.23
C GLY A 103 -22.20 1.75 4.37
N ILE A 104 -22.20 1.40 3.08
CA ILE A 104 -21.21 1.89 2.10
C ILE A 104 -21.49 3.36 1.73
N PRO A 105 -20.45 4.16 1.47
CA PRO A 105 -20.65 5.50 0.95
C PRO A 105 -21.16 5.44 -0.49
N LEU A 106 -22.09 6.35 -0.80
CA LEU A 106 -22.69 6.48 -2.11
C LEU A 106 -21.71 7.24 -3.04
N ILE A 107 -20.79 6.53 -3.66
CA ILE A 107 -19.80 7.10 -4.60
C ILE A 107 -20.47 7.48 -5.93
N LEU A 108 -21.46 6.71 -6.35
CA LEU A 108 -22.24 6.87 -7.57
C LEU A 108 -23.73 7.04 -7.22
N TYR A 109 -24.53 7.57 -8.14
CA TYR A 109 -25.97 7.78 -7.89
C TYR A 109 -26.75 6.50 -7.57
N ASP A 110 -26.27 5.36 -8.07
CA ASP A 110 -26.88 4.05 -7.85
C ASP A 110 -26.18 3.27 -6.72
N PRO A 111 -26.92 2.70 -5.74
CA PRO A 111 -26.32 1.93 -4.64
C PRO A 111 -25.52 0.71 -5.09
N LYS A 112 -25.97 0.02 -6.16
CA LYS A 112 -25.31 -1.16 -6.71
C LYS A 112 -23.99 -0.79 -7.35
N LEU A 113 -23.98 0.27 -8.16
CA LEU A 113 -22.75 0.78 -8.78
C LEU A 113 -21.77 1.32 -7.72
N SER A 114 -22.28 1.99 -6.69
CA SER A 114 -21.46 2.48 -5.57
C SER A 114 -20.75 1.35 -4.84
N PHE A 115 -21.42 0.22 -4.61
CA PHE A 115 -20.82 -0.96 -4.00
C PHE A 115 -19.68 -1.54 -4.85
N ILE A 116 -19.89 -1.66 -6.16
CA ILE A 116 -18.85 -2.14 -7.09
C ILE A 116 -17.65 -1.18 -7.09
N GLY A 117 -17.92 0.12 -7.19
CA GLY A 117 -16.87 1.15 -7.14
C GLY A 117 -16.09 1.10 -5.83
N TRP A 118 -16.79 0.91 -4.71
CA TRP A 118 -16.17 0.73 -3.39
C TRP A 118 -15.24 -0.48 -3.36
N LEU A 119 -15.68 -1.65 -3.80
CA LEU A 119 -14.84 -2.86 -3.82
C LEU A 119 -13.61 -2.69 -4.71
N ILE A 120 -13.77 -2.09 -5.89
CA ILE A 120 -12.65 -1.78 -6.77
C ILE A 120 -11.67 -0.85 -6.08
N LEU A 121 -12.19 0.15 -5.37
CA LEU A 121 -11.37 1.09 -4.61
C LEU A 121 -10.57 0.39 -3.50
N MET A 122 -11.23 -0.45 -2.70
CA MET A 122 -10.61 -1.15 -1.57
C MET A 122 -9.56 -2.15 -2.03
N ILE A 123 -9.90 -2.98 -3.02
CA ILE A 123 -9.10 -4.15 -3.40
C ILE A 123 -8.01 -3.77 -4.40
N PHE A 124 -8.29 -2.93 -5.39
CA PHE A 124 -7.36 -2.68 -6.49
C PHE A 124 -6.71 -1.30 -6.43
N ILE A 125 -7.52 -0.25 -6.38
CA ILE A 125 -7.00 1.13 -6.48
C ILE A 125 -6.10 1.43 -5.29
N SER A 126 -6.49 1.02 -4.09
CA SER A 126 -5.76 1.39 -2.89
C SER A 126 -4.38 0.74 -2.78
N PRO A 127 -4.20 -0.58 -2.95
CA PRO A 127 -2.87 -1.18 -3.01
C PRO A 127 -2.03 -0.61 -4.16
N PHE A 128 -2.65 -0.29 -5.30
CA PHE A 128 -1.94 0.35 -6.42
C PHE A 128 -1.44 1.76 -6.06
N LEU A 129 -2.25 2.57 -5.39
CA LEU A 129 -1.84 3.87 -4.88
C LEU A 129 -0.75 3.76 -3.80
N GLN A 130 -0.80 2.72 -2.96
CA GLN A 130 0.29 2.43 -2.01
C GLN A 130 1.60 2.09 -2.74
N LEU A 131 1.55 1.35 -3.84
CA LEU A 131 2.72 1.09 -4.69
C LEU A 131 3.30 2.40 -5.25
N LEU A 132 2.45 3.24 -5.84
CA LEU A 132 2.87 4.52 -6.43
C LEU A 132 3.48 5.46 -5.39
N THR A 133 2.85 5.62 -4.23
CA THR A 133 3.37 6.45 -3.13
C THR A 133 4.69 5.91 -2.57
N THR A 134 4.85 4.58 -2.49
CA THR A 134 6.11 3.94 -2.10
C THR A 134 7.23 4.26 -3.08
N ILE A 135 6.99 4.12 -4.38
CA ILE A 135 7.97 4.44 -5.43
C ILE A 135 8.30 5.94 -5.40
N PHE A 136 7.28 6.79 -5.30
CA PHE A 136 7.45 8.24 -5.25
C PHE A 136 8.30 8.69 -4.05
N ALA A 137 8.00 8.20 -2.84
CA ALA A 137 8.76 8.53 -1.64
C ALA A 137 10.19 7.99 -1.69
N ALA A 138 10.39 6.80 -2.27
CA ALA A 138 11.72 6.25 -2.49
C ALA A 138 12.52 7.12 -3.47
N TYR A 139 11.92 7.59 -4.55
CA TYR A 139 12.54 8.49 -5.52
C TYR A 139 12.95 9.83 -4.89
N LEU A 140 12.06 10.48 -4.13
CA LEU A 140 12.39 11.70 -3.40
C LEU A 140 13.56 11.50 -2.42
N THR A 141 13.59 10.34 -1.78
CA THR A 141 14.67 9.97 -0.84
C THR A 141 16.00 9.80 -1.57
N LEU A 142 16.00 9.18 -2.75
CA LEU A 142 17.19 9.04 -3.60
C LEU A 142 17.66 10.40 -4.14
N LEU A 143 16.75 11.28 -4.58
CA LEU A 143 17.11 12.64 -5.01
C LEU A 143 17.80 13.42 -3.89
N ARG A 144 17.26 13.35 -2.67
CA ARG A 144 17.88 14.00 -1.51
C ARG A 144 19.25 13.38 -1.19
N TRP A 145 19.37 12.07 -1.28
CA TRP A 145 20.64 11.37 -1.06
C TRP A 145 21.70 11.75 -2.10
N SER A 146 21.34 11.77 -3.38
CA SER A 146 22.22 12.18 -4.48
C SER A 146 22.72 13.61 -4.32
N ARG A 147 21.83 14.56 -3.99
CA ARG A 147 22.24 15.95 -3.70
C ARG A 147 23.25 16.02 -2.56
N ASN A 148 23.01 15.30 -1.46
CA ASN A 148 23.92 15.29 -0.33
C ASN A 148 25.32 14.76 -0.69
N ILE A 149 25.42 13.76 -1.57
CA ILE A 149 26.73 13.28 -2.04
C ILE A 149 27.47 14.38 -2.83
N SER A 150 26.77 15.07 -3.73
CA SER A 150 27.37 16.13 -4.55
C SER A 150 27.89 17.33 -3.76
N TYR A 151 27.40 17.59 -2.55
CA TYR A 151 27.92 18.66 -1.68
C TYR A 151 29.12 18.22 -0.83
N HIS A 152 29.46 16.94 -0.82
CA HIS A 152 30.57 16.37 -0.02
C HIS A 152 31.74 15.86 -0.89
N LEU A 153 31.66 16.03 -2.20
CA LEU A 153 32.73 15.84 -3.18
C LEU A 153 33.27 17.21 -3.59
#